data_AF-A0A7C4ZXY3-F1
#
_entry.id   AF-A0A7C4ZXY3-F1
#
_cell.length_a   1.000
_cell.length_b   1.000
_cell.length_c   1.000
_cell.angle_alpha   90.00
_cell.angle_beta   90.00
_cell.angle_gamma   90.00
#
_symmetry.space_group_name_H-M   'P 1'
#
loop_
_entity.id
_entity.type
_entity.pdbx_description
1 polymer ?
#
loop_
_entity_poly.entity_id
_entity_poly.type
_entity_poly.pdbx_seq_one_letter_code
_entity_poly.pdbx_strand_id
1 'polypeptide(L)'
;MARLRLLPGELVEVKDEREIMATLDDKGTLDGLLFAPEMRKYCGKRLKVLKRVNKLIMEGVGRLQRIKDVVILEGAICTGEYHGGCQKSCPLLWKEVWLRRIESNER
;
A
#
# COMPACT_ATOMS: atom_id res chain seq x y z
N MET A 1 8.06 4.30 16.48
CA MET A 1 7.28 4.78 15.31
C MET A 1 5.81 4.49 15.57
N ALA A 2 4.98 5.53 15.58
CA ALA A 2 3.55 5.39 15.89
C ALA A 2 2.85 4.58 14.79
N ARG A 3 2.16 3.50 15.17
CA ARG A 3 1.25 2.79 14.26
C ARG A 3 0.01 3.65 14.09
N LEU A 4 -0.29 4.05 12.86
CA LEU A 4 -1.49 4.84 12.55
C LEU A 4 -2.77 4.07 12.87
N ARG A 5 -2.71 2.73 12.89
CA ARG A 5 -3.83 1.81 13.10
C ARG A 5 -5.02 2.18 12.22
N LEU A 6 -4.73 2.48 10.95
CA LEU A 6 -5.72 2.94 9.99
C LEU A 6 -6.89 1.95 9.89
N LEU A 7 -8.10 2.50 9.95
CA LEU A 7 -9.35 1.77 9.81
C LEU A 7 -9.91 1.91 8.38
N PRO A 8 -10.64 0.91 7.88
CA PRO A 8 -11.39 1.05 6.64
C PRO A 8 -12.37 2.23 6.73
N GLY A 9 -12.42 3.04 5.68
CA GLY A 9 -13.21 4.28 5.60
C GLY A 9 -12.40 5.55 5.86
N GLU A 10 -11.20 5.45 6.43
CA GLU A 10 -10.39 6.63 6.74
C GLU A 10 -9.71 7.21 5.51
N LEU A 11 -9.63 8.55 5.45
CA LEU A 11 -8.90 9.26 4.41
C LEU A 11 -7.40 9.30 4.74
N VAL A 12 -6.58 8.98 3.75
CA VAL A 12 -5.12 8.96 3.88
C VAL A 12 -4.47 9.58 2.66
N GLU A 13 -3.34 10.24 2.87
CA GLU A 13 -2.49 10.76 1.81
C GLU A 13 -1.27 9.87 1.66
N VAL A 14 -0.95 9.47 0.44
CA VAL A 14 0.27 8.74 0.15
C VAL A 14 1.45 9.69 0.24
N LYS A 15 2.47 9.31 1.02
CA LYS A 15 3.72 10.08 1.15
C LYS A 15 4.45 10.23 -0.18
N ASP A 16 5.39 11.16 -0.18
CA ASP A 16 6.21 11.39 -1.37
C ASP A 16 7.12 10.19 -1.68
N GLU A 17 7.49 10.00 -2.94
CA GLU A 17 8.27 8.86 -3.40
C GLU A 17 9.58 8.78 -2.64
N ARG A 18 10.22 9.93 -2.41
CA ARG A 18 11.47 10.03 -1.67
C ARG A 18 11.33 9.53 -0.23
N GLU A 19 10.23 9.87 0.43
CA GLU A 19 9.96 9.40 1.80
C GLU A 19 9.70 7.90 1.83
N ILE A 20 8.99 7.37 0.83
CA ILE A 20 8.74 5.94 0.73
C ILE A 20 10.03 5.20 0.45
N MET A 21 10.82 5.64 -0.54
CA MET A 21 12.11 5.04 -0.87
C MET A 21 13.09 5.07 0.31
N ALA A 22 13.06 6.12 1.13
CA ALA A 22 13.86 6.17 2.36
C ALA A 22 13.48 5.09 3.40
N THR A 23 12.30 4.49 3.29
CA THR A 23 11.88 3.36 4.15
C THR A 23 12.15 1.99 3.54
N LEU A 24 12.53 1.91 2.26
CA LEU A 24 12.79 0.64 1.60
C LEU A 24 14.21 0.16 1.90
N ASP A 25 14.37 -1.16 1.98
CA ASP A 25 15.69 -1.81 2.03
C ASP A 25 16.35 -1.84 0.63
N ASP A 26 17.58 -2.34 0.53
CA ASP A 26 18.37 -2.42 -0.71
C ASP A 26 17.61 -3.15 -1.85
N LYS A 27 16.70 -4.04 -1.49
CA LYS A 27 15.83 -4.78 -2.42
C LYS A 27 14.58 -4.02 -2.87
N GLY A 28 14.38 -2.77 -2.45
CA GLY A 28 13.15 -2.01 -2.72
C GLY A 28 11.91 -2.54 -1.98
N THR A 29 12.14 -3.29 -0.89
CA THR A 29 11.06 -3.88 -0.08
C THR A 29 11.09 -3.35 1.34
N LEU A 30 9.92 -3.22 1.96
CA LEU A 30 9.81 -2.96 3.39
C LEU A 30 9.05 -4.09 4.05
N ASP A 31 9.69 -4.80 5.00
CA ASP A 31 9.08 -5.91 5.76
C ASP A 31 8.49 -6.99 4.82
N GLY A 32 9.19 -7.26 3.71
CA GLY A 32 8.81 -8.23 2.68
C GLY A 32 7.76 -7.74 1.68
N LEU A 33 7.32 -6.47 1.75
CA LEU A 33 6.43 -5.88 0.75
C LEU A 33 7.21 -5.04 -0.25
N LEU A 34 7.08 -5.38 -1.54
CA LEU A 34 7.70 -4.65 -2.64
C LEU A 34 6.93 -3.34 -2.91
N PHE A 35 7.65 -2.23 -3.02
CA PHE A 35 7.09 -1.00 -3.53
C PHE A 35 7.18 -0.99 -5.06
N ALA A 36 6.09 -1.41 -5.72
CA ALA A 36 6.03 -1.52 -7.17
C ALA A 36 6.02 -0.13 -7.84
N PRO A 37 6.57 0.01 -9.06
CA PRO A 37 6.60 1.29 -9.77
C PRO A 37 5.19 1.86 -10.03
N GLU A 38 4.17 1.02 -10.23
CA GLU A 38 2.78 1.50 -10.36
C GLU A 38 2.26 2.21 -9.11
N MET A 39 2.85 2.00 -7.95
CA MET A 39 2.47 2.70 -6.72
C MET A 39 2.89 4.18 -6.78
N ARG A 40 3.96 4.51 -7.53
CA ARG A 40 4.46 5.89 -7.67
C ARG A 40 3.40 6.84 -8.25
N LYS A 41 2.47 6.36 -9.08
CA LYS A 41 1.37 7.18 -9.65
C LYS A 41 0.35 7.66 -8.61
N TYR A 42 0.36 7.05 -7.42
CA TYR A 42 -0.49 7.44 -6.29
C TYR A 42 0.25 8.27 -5.25
N CYS A 43 1.56 8.45 -5.40
CA CYS A 43 2.36 9.34 -4.57
C CYS A 43 1.74 10.76 -4.51
N GLY A 44 1.56 11.30 -3.31
CA GLY A 44 0.91 12.61 -3.10
C GLY A 44 -0.61 12.63 -3.34
N LYS A 45 -1.24 11.49 -3.68
CA LYS A 45 -2.70 11.40 -3.81
C LYS A 45 -3.37 11.06 -2.48
N ARG A 46 -4.60 11.56 -2.34
CA ARG A 46 -5.49 11.25 -1.23
C ARG A 46 -6.43 10.14 -1.62
N LEU A 47 -6.43 9.06 -0.85
CA LEU A 47 -7.20 7.86 -1.08
C LEU A 47 -7.87 7.44 0.22
N LYS A 48 -8.97 6.69 0.12
CA LYS A 48 -9.61 6.10 1.29
C LYS A 48 -9.06 4.71 1.55
N VAL A 49 -8.93 4.35 2.81
CA VAL A 49 -8.58 2.99 3.21
C VAL A 49 -9.79 2.09 2.93
N LEU A 50 -9.63 1.13 2.02
CA LEU A 50 -10.68 0.17 1.69
C LEU A 50 -10.73 -0.95 2.72
N LYS A 51 -9.57 -1.55 3.03
CA LYS A 51 -9.47 -2.71 3.91
C LYS A 51 -8.09 -2.86 4.52
N ARG A 52 -8.01 -3.40 5.74
CA ARG A 52 -6.75 -3.79 6.36
C ARG A 52 -6.37 -5.23 6.04
N VAL A 53 -5.10 -5.45 5.73
CA VAL A 53 -4.53 -6.77 5.40
C VAL A 53 -3.53 -7.16 6.48
N ASN A 54 -3.83 -8.26 7.18
CA ASN A 54 -2.98 -8.82 8.23
C ASN A 54 -2.29 -10.14 7.81
N LYS A 55 -2.73 -10.70 6.67
CA LYS A 55 -2.31 -12.00 6.15
C LYS A 55 -2.23 -11.90 4.63
N LEU A 56 -1.10 -12.26 4.07
CA LEU A 56 -0.88 -12.35 2.63
C LEU A 56 -0.55 -13.79 2.27
N ILE A 57 -1.17 -14.29 1.21
CA ILE A 57 -0.81 -15.59 0.64
C ILE A 57 0.14 -15.30 -0.51
N MET A 58 1.38 -15.79 -0.43
CA MET A 58 2.30 -15.71 -1.57
C MET A 58 1.87 -16.74 -2.62
N GLU A 59 1.32 -16.25 -3.75
CA GLU A 59 1.05 -17.06 -4.93
C GLU A 59 2.35 -17.74 -5.39
N GLY A 60 2.33 -19.06 -5.54
CA GLY A 60 3.49 -19.89 -5.91
C GLY A 60 4.04 -20.77 -4.78
N VAL A 61 3.94 -20.32 -3.52
CA VAL A 61 4.43 -21.10 -2.35
C VAL A 61 3.27 -21.60 -1.48
N GLY A 62 2.07 -21.02 -1.62
CA GLY A 62 0.89 -21.37 -0.82
C GLY A 62 1.04 -21.05 0.67
N ARG A 63 2.09 -20.31 1.04
CA ARG A 63 2.37 -19.94 2.43
C ARG A 63 1.67 -18.65 2.79
N LEU A 64 0.95 -18.71 3.91
CA LEU A 64 0.30 -17.57 4.51
C LEU A 64 1.33 -16.83 5.38
N GLN A 65 1.78 -15.67 4.90
CA GLN A 65 2.67 -14.80 5.63
C GLN A 65 1.86 -13.78 6.43
N ARG A 66 2.16 -13.64 7.73
CA ARG A 66 1.59 -12.58 8.55
C ARG A 66 2.33 -11.29 8.21
N ILE A 67 1.57 -10.30 7.74
CA ILE A 67 2.08 -8.97 7.49
C ILE A 67 1.40 -8.01 8.45
N LYS A 68 2.17 -7.05 8.97
CA LYS A 68 1.64 -6.03 9.89
C LYS A 68 1.58 -4.70 9.20
N ASP A 69 0.63 -3.90 9.65
CA ASP A 69 0.49 -2.51 9.27
C ASP A 69 0.38 -2.32 7.74
N VAL A 70 -0.44 -3.17 7.10
CA VAL A 70 -0.73 -3.09 5.66
C VAL A 70 -2.22 -2.86 5.43
N VAL A 71 -2.52 -1.99 4.47
CA VAL A 71 -3.87 -1.63 4.04
C VAL A 71 -3.97 -1.64 2.52
N ILE A 72 -5.19 -1.78 2.03
CA ILE A 72 -5.57 -1.59 0.63
C ILE A 72 -6.29 -0.25 0.55
N LEU A 73 -5.93 0.56 -0.45
CA LEU A 73 -6.58 1.82 -0.71
C LEU A 73 -7.61 1.67 -1.82
N GLU A 74 -8.70 2.41 -1.71
CA GLU A 74 -9.77 2.44 -2.69
C GLU A 74 -9.26 3.04 -4.02
N GLY A 75 -9.44 2.32 -5.12
CA GLY A 75 -8.93 2.72 -6.44
C GLY A 75 -7.42 2.53 -6.66
N ALA A 76 -6.67 2.06 -5.65
CA ALA A 76 -5.27 1.70 -5.79
C ALA A 76 -5.12 0.26 -6.29
N ILE A 77 -5.19 0.10 -7.60
CA ILE A 77 -5.11 -1.20 -8.29
C ILE A 77 -3.92 -1.23 -9.25
N CYS A 78 -3.32 -2.41 -9.39
CA CYS A 78 -2.34 -2.67 -10.44
C CYS A 78 -3.05 -2.64 -11.79
N THR A 79 -2.51 -1.88 -12.75
CA THR A 79 -3.04 -1.80 -14.13
C THR A 79 -2.59 -2.97 -14.98
N GLY A 80 -1.72 -3.85 -14.47
CA GLY A 80 -1.22 -5.01 -15.19
C GLY A 80 -0.15 -4.70 -16.25
N GLU A 81 0.15 -3.42 -16.50
CA GLU A 81 1.17 -2.98 -17.48
C GLU A 81 2.53 -3.63 -17.24
N TYR A 82 2.96 -3.73 -15.98
CA TYR A 82 4.25 -4.33 -15.62
C TYR A 82 4.20 -5.86 -15.41
N HIS A 83 3.02 -6.46 -15.56
CA HIS A 83 2.77 -7.89 -15.41
C HIS A 83 2.26 -8.54 -16.71
N GLY A 84 2.68 -8.01 -17.87
CA GLY A 84 2.32 -8.60 -19.18
C GLY A 84 0.84 -8.46 -19.53
N GLY A 85 0.16 -7.41 -19.07
CA GLY A 85 -1.26 -7.17 -19.35
C GLY A 85 -2.21 -7.91 -18.40
N CYS A 86 -1.80 -8.15 -17.16
CA CYS A 86 -2.63 -8.84 -16.16
C CYS A 86 -3.90 -8.04 -15.82
N GLN A 87 -5.06 -8.48 -16.31
CA GLN A 87 -6.37 -7.81 -16.12
C GLN A 87 -7.00 -8.08 -14.74
N LYS A 88 -6.28 -8.74 -13.82
CA LYS A 88 -6.84 -9.12 -12.51
C LYS A 88 -7.16 -7.91 -11.61
N SER A 89 -6.72 -6.69 -11.97
CA SER A 89 -6.91 -5.48 -11.17
C SER A 89 -6.54 -5.70 -9.70
N CYS A 90 -5.40 -6.36 -9.46
CA CYS A 90 -5.00 -6.76 -8.12
C CYS A 90 -4.85 -5.52 -7.23
N PRO A 91 -5.41 -5.53 -6.00
CA PRO A 91 -5.28 -4.41 -5.08
C PRO A 91 -3.82 -4.21 -4.70
N LEU A 92 -3.35 -2.97 -4.82
CA LEU A 92 -2.03 -2.59 -4.34
C LEU A 92 -2.03 -2.55 -2.81
N LEU A 93 -0.96 -3.09 -2.24
CA LEU A 93 -0.80 -3.18 -0.80
C LEU A 93 0.08 -2.01 -0.32
N TRP A 94 -0.39 -1.33 0.70
CA TRP A 94 0.25 -0.12 1.22
C TRP A 94 0.62 -0.33 2.68
N LYS A 95 1.89 -0.10 3.01
CA LYS A 95 2.31 -0.02 4.42
C LYS A 95 1.79 1.27 5.04
N GLU A 96 1.30 1.20 6.27
CA GLU A 96 0.83 2.38 7.01
C GLU A 96 1.92 3.46 7.11
N VAL A 97 3.21 3.08 7.15
CA VAL A 97 4.33 4.05 7.20
C VAL A 97 4.47 4.88 5.92
N TRP A 98 3.93 4.42 4.79
CA TRP A 98 3.91 5.15 3.52
C TRP A 98 2.72 6.10 3.41
N LEU A 99 1.84 6.08 4.41
CA LEU A 99 0.61 6.84 4.41
C LEU A 99 0.66 7.89 5.53
N ARG A 100 -0.07 8.98 5.33
CA ARG A 100 -0.36 9.99 6.33
C ARG A 100 -1.86 10.02 6.53
N ARG A 101 -2.30 9.83 7.77
CA ARG A 101 -3.71 10.03 8.11
C ARG A 101 -4.03 11.50 7.91
N ILE A 102 -5.05 11.77 7.11
CA ILE A 102 -5.59 13.11 6.93
C ILE A 102 -6.96 13.10 7.58
N GLU A 103 -7.13 13.99 8.55
CA GLU A 103 -8.45 14.24 9.10
C GLU A 103 -9.29 14.89 7.99
N SER A 104 -10.36 14.23 7.56
CA SER A 104 -11.42 14.87 6.78
C SER A 104 -12.07 15.89 7.70
N ASN A 105 -11.46 17.06 7.83
CA ASN A 105 -12.11 18.22 8.40
C ASN A 105 -13.06 18.76 7.33
N GLU A 106 -14.17 18.07 7.14
CA GLU A 106 -15.33 18.60 6.42
C GLU A 106 -15.94 19.68 7.33
N ARG A 107 -15.73 20.94 6.95
CA ARG A 107 -16.53 22.09 7.40
C ARG A 107 -17.66 22.31 6.42
#